data_AF-A0AAV2YYQ5-F1
#
_entry.id   AF-A0AAV2YYQ5-F1
#
_cell.length_a   1.000
_cell.length_b   1.000
_cell.length_c   1.000
_cell.angle_alpha   90.00
_cell.angle_beta   90.00
_cell.angle_gamma   90.00
#
_symmetry.space_group_name_H-M   'P 1'
#
loop_
_entity.id
_entity.type
_entity.pdbx_description
1 polymer ?
#
loop_
_entity_poly.entity_id
_entity_poly.type
_entity_poly.pdbx_seq_one_letter_code
_entity_poly.pdbx_strand_id
1 'polypeptide(L)'
;MSEQRAPQVIAGLHAGSKSDFGTDVDIDDMIEKMGCSKEYYTLEECLGETDRDWTQCQQQVKQLRLCNDRLMQLRRARQQRLQQQLEQQTQKEA
;
A
#
# COMPACT_ATOMS: atom_id res chain seq x y z
N MET A 1 4.14 51.66 -2.54
CA MET A 1 4.53 50.43 -3.25
C MET A 1 5.05 49.49 -2.19
N SER A 2 4.32 48.43 -1.88
CA SER A 2 4.66 47.53 -0.76
C SER A 2 5.60 46.46 -1.27
N GLU A 3 6.88 46.57 -0.90
CA GLU A 3 7.91 45.59 -1.21
C GLU A 3 7.63 44.29 -0.41
N GLN A 4 7.14 43.25 -1.08
CA GLN A 4 6.97 41.94 -0.46
C GLN A 4 8.31 41.21 -0.45
N ARG A 5 8.91 41.09 0.74
CA ARG A 5 10.16 40.36 0.96
C ARG A 5 9.94 38.87 0.69
N ALA A 6 10.71 38.30 -0.24
CA ALA A 6 10.68 36.88 -0.56
C ALA A 6 11.00 36.00 0.69
N PRO A 7 10.36 34.83 0.86
CA PRO A 7 10.68 33.90 1.93
C PRO A 7 12.15 33.46 1.85
N GLN A 8 12.84 33.45 2.99
CA GLN A 8 14.25 33.08 3.08
C GLN A 8 14.37 31.57 2.88
N VAL A 9 15.10 31.12 1.85
CA VAL A 9 15.36 29.70 1.60
C VAL A 9 16.42 29.23 2.60
N ILE A 10 16.01 28.42 3.59
CA ILE A 10 16.94 27.82 4.56
C ILE A 10 17.59 26.60 3.91
N ALA A 11 18.87 26.71 3.58
CA ALA A 11 19.67 25.59 3.09
C ALA A 11 19.64 24.44 4.10
N GLY A 12 19.16 23.26 3.67
CA GLY A 12 19.11 22.04 4.49
C GLY A 12 17.73 21.68 5.06
N LEU A 13 16.71 22.55 4.94
CA LEU A 13 15.35 22.23 5.40
C LEU A 13 14.63 21.18 4.53
N HIS A 14 15.14 20.95 3.31
CA HIS A 14 14.72 19.89 2.41
C HIS A 14 15.73 18.73 2.37
N ALA A 15 16.27 18.33 3.52
CA ALA A 15 16.86 17.00 3.64
C ALA A 15 15.70 15.99 3.48
N GLY A 16 15.44 15.57 2.23
CA GLY A 16 14.35 14.67 1.89
C GLY A 16 14.29 13.51 2.88
N SER A 17 13.07 13.15 3.30
CA SER A 17 12.82 12.04 4.24
C SER A 17 13.66 10.85 3.81
N LYS A 18 14.68 10.51 4.61
CA LYS A 18 15.35 9.23 4.46
C LYS A 18 14.27 8.20 4.76
N SER A 19 13.78 7.54 3.72
CA SER A 19 12.86 6.43 3.85
C SER A 19 13.52 5.42 4.78
N ASP A 20 12.82 5.04 5.85
CA ASP A 20 13.27 4.02 6.83
C ASP A 20 13.35 2.61 6.21
N PHE A 21 12.92 2.51 4.95
CA PHE A 21 13.21 1.41 4.05
C PHE A 21 14.67 1.55 3.59
N GLY A 22 15.58 0.77 4.19
CA GLY A 22 16.95 0.63 3.72
C GLY A 22 17.03 0.31 2.22
N THR A 23 18.20 0.48 1.62
CA THR A 23 18.44 0.30 0.17
C THR A 23 18.27 -1.13 -0.36
N ASP A 24 17.65 -2.02 0.41
CA ASP A 24 17.55 -3.48 0.18
C ASP A 24 16.11 -3.99 0.40
N VAL A 25 15.10 -3.19 0.06
CA VAL A 25 13.73 -3.68 0.05
C VAL A 25 13.46 -4.28 -1.32
N ASP A 26 13.38 -5.61 -1.37
CA ASP A 26 12.90 -6.34 -2.54
C ASP A 26 11.39 -6.13 -2.70
N ILE A 27 11.04 -5.22 -3.61
CA ILE A 27 9.67 -4.79 -3.88
C ILE A 27 8.85 -5.93 -4.49
N ASP A 28 9.47 -6.76 -5.34
CA ASP A 28 8.79 -7.87 -6.01
C ASP A 28 8.40 -8.93 -4.97
N ASP A 29 9.32 -9.24 -4.07
CA ASP A 29 9.09 -10.14 -2.94
C ASP A 29 7.95 -9.65 -2.03
N MET A 30 7.81 -8.34 -1.86
CA MET A 30 6.69 -7.75 -1.13
C MET A 30 5.38 -7.94 -1.89
N ILE A 31 5.34 -7.63 -3.19
CA ILE A 31 4.16 -7.76 -4.05
C ILE A 31 3.62 -9.19 -4.01
N GLU A 32 4.50 -10.19 -4.13
CA GLU A 32 4.11 -11.61 -4.05
C GLU A 32 3.47 -11.96 -2.70
N LYS A 33 4.05 -11.48 -1.59
CA LYS A 33 3.51 -11.72 -0.24
C LYS A 33 2.16 -11.05 -0.01
N MET A 34 1.80 -10.02 -0.81
CA MET A 34 0.54 -9.31 -0.66
C MET A 34 -0.66 -10.12 -1.14
N GLY A 35 -0.46 -11.12 -2.01
CA GLY A 35 -1.47 -12.10 -2.42
C GLY A 35 -2.40 -11.71 -3.57
N CYS A 36 -2.21 -10.53 -4.16
CA CYS A 36 -2.89 -10.05 -5.38
C CYS A 36 -1.87 -9.69 -6.47
N SER A 37 -0.72 -10.38 -6.50
CA SER A 37 0.39 -10.08 -7.40
C SER A 37 0.01 -10.22 -8.87
N LYS A 38 -0.81 -11.22 -9.23
CA LYS A 38 -1.32 -11.40 -10.59
C LYS A 38 -2.06 -10.15 -11.11
N GLU A 39 -3.06 -9.66 -10.36
CA GLU A 39 -3.82 -8.47 -10.76
C GLU A 39 -2.94 -7.21 -10.75
N TYR A 40 -1.94 -7.15 -9.84
CA TYR A 40 -0.96 -6.08 -9.81
C TYR A 40 -0.13 -6.04 -11.10
N TYR A 41 0.49 -7.15 -11.52
CA TYR A 41 1.31 -7.17 -12.73
C TYR A 41 0.48 -6.93 -13.99
N THR A 42 -0.78 -7.35 -14.01
CA THR A 42 -1.71 -7.02 -15.11
C THR A 42 -1.94 -5.51 -15.20
N LEU A 43 -2.03 -4.82 -14.06
CA LEU A 43 -2.11 -3.35 -14.04
C LEU A 43 -0.79 -2.71 -14.46
N GLU A 44 0.34 -3.24 -14.00
CA GLU A 44 1.68 -2.76 -14.35
C GLU A 44 1.94 -2.82 -15.85
N GLU A 45 1.54 -3.91 -16.51
CA GLU A 45 1.61 -4.05 -17.97
C GLU A 45 0.83 -2.93 -18.69
N CYS A 46 -0.43 -2.69 -18.31
CA CYS A 46 -1.23 -1.62 -18.90
C CYS A 46 -0.61 -0.23 -18.67
N LEU A 47 -0.08 0.01 -17.47
CA LEU A 47 0.63 1.26 -17.17
C LEU A 47 1.91 1.39 -18.01
N GLY A 48 2.60 0.29 -18.31
CA GLY A 48 3.74 0.26 -19.22
C GLY A 48 3.36 0.66 -20.66
N GLU A 49 2.18 0.25 -21.13
CA GLU A 49 1.69 0.55 -22.49
C GLU A 49 1.15 1.98 -22.65
N THR A 50 0.69 2.60 -21.56
CA THR A 50 -0.06 3.88 -21.58
C THR A 50 0.71 5.06 -21.00
N ASP A 51 2.04 4.99 -20.95
CA ASP A 51 2.90 5.98 -20.28
C ASP A 51 2.44 6.28 -18.83
N ARG A 52 2.00 5.22 -18.16
CA ARG A 52 1.48 5.21 -16.78
C ARG A 52 0.20 6.02 -16.58
N ASP A 53 -0.59 6.21 -17.63
CA ASP A 53 -1.93 6.80 -17.52
C ASP A 53 -2.94 5.80 -16.95
N TRP A 54 -3.09 5.81 -15.63
CA TRP A 54 -4.04 4.94 -14.92
C TRP A 54 -5.50 5.16 -15.34
N THR A 55 -5.85 6.30 -15.96
CA THR A 55 -7.22 6.56 -16.44
C THR A 55 -7.57 5.69 -17.66
N GLN A 56 -6.57 5.19 -18.38
CA GLN A 56 -6.73 4.22 -19.47
C GLN A 56 -6.75 2.76 -18.96
N CYS A 57 -6.30 2.52 -17.73
CA CYS A 57 -6.20 1.19 -17.10
C CYS A 57 -7.32 0.87 -16.09
N GLN A 58 -8.49 1.49 -16.22
CA GLN A 58 -9.58 1.36 -15.23
C GLN A 58 -10.04 -0.08 -15.00
N GLN A 59 -9.99 -0.92 -16.04
CA GLN A 59 -10.39 -2.31 -15.91
C GLN A 59 -9.43 -3.08 -14.99
N GLN A 60 -8.12 -2.90 -15.16
CA GLN A 60 -7.08 -3.53 -14.36
C GLN A 60 -7.11 -3.02 -12.91
N VAL A 61 -7.29 -1.69 -12.74
CA VAL A 61 -7.48 -1.07 -11.42
C VAL A 61 -8.68 -1.71 -10.69
N LYS A 62 -9.79 -1.91 -11.39
CA LYS A 62 -10.98 -2.55 -10.82
C LYS A 62 -10.71 -4.00 -10.40
N GLN A 63 -9.98 -4.78 -11.19
CA GLN A 63 -9.64 -6.16 -10.82
C GLN A 63 -8.75 -6.21 -9.59
N LEU A 64 -7.70 -5.37 -9.54
CA LEU A 64 -6.83 -5.28 -8.38
C LEU A 64 -7.59 -4.87 -7.13
N ARG A 65 -8.52 -3.92 -7.24
CA ARG A 65 -9.40 -3.52 -6.13
C ARG A 65 -10.25 -4.70 -5.63
N LEU A 66 -10.90 -5.44 -6.53
CA LEU A 66 -11.75 -6.58 -6.15
C LEU A 66 -10.94 -7.66 -5.42
N CYS A 67 -9.72 -7.96 -5.88
CA CYS A 67 -8.84 -8.90 -5.18
C CYS A 67 -8.51 -8.41 -3.77
N ASN A 68 -8.10 -7.14 -3.64
CA ASN A 68 -7.76 -6.54 -2.35
C ASN A 68 -8.96 -6.53 -1.38
N ASP A 69 -10.15 -6.17 -1.85
CA ASP A 69 -11.37 -6.16 -1.04
C ASP A 69 -11.67 -7.57 -0.50
N ARG A 70 -11.56 -8.60 -1.35
CA ARG A 70 -11.72 -10.00 -0.94
C ARG A 70 -10.68 -10.39 0.12
N LEU A 71 -9.41 -10.06 -0.11
CA LEU A 71 -8.34 -10.40 0.83
C LEU A 71 -8.52 -9.71 2.18
N MET A 72 -8.95 -8.45 2.18
CA MET A 72 -9.26 -7.71 3.39
C MET A 72 -10.40 -8.34 4.19
N GLN A 73 -11.46 -8.81 3.51
CA GLN A 73 -12.54 -9.55 4.18
C GLN A 73 -12.03 -10.85 4.82
N LEU A 74 -11.20 -11.62 4.11
CA LEU A 74 -10.60 -12.85 4.65
C LEU A 74 -9.70 -12.57 5.85
N ARG A 75 -8.88 -11.52 5.80
CA ARG A 75 -8.02 -11.07 6.91
C ARG A 75 -8.85 -10.69 8.14
N ARG A 76 -9.92 -9.90 7.96
CA ARG A 76 -10.85 -9.54 9.05
C ARG A 76 -11.51 -10.76 9.67
N ALA A 77 -12.04 -11.67 8.84
CA ALA A 77 -12.66 -12.90 9.33
C ALA A 77 -11.67 -13.79 10.11
N ARG A 78 -10.41 -13.87 9.66
CA ARG A 78 -9.35 -14.58 10.39
C ARG A 78 -9.07 -13.92 11.74
N GLN A 79 -8.90 -12.60 11.77
CA GLN A 79 -8.63 -11.84 13.00
C GLN A 79 -9.76 -12.02 14.02
N GLN A 80 -11.02 -11.92 13.58
CA GLN A 80 -12.18 -12.14 14.45
C GLN A 80 -12.19 -13.54 15.07
N ARG A 81 -11.90 -14.59 14.28
CA ARG A 81 -11.81 -15.96 14.82
C ARG A 81 -10.69 -16.14 15.83
N LEU A 82 -9.52 -15.57 15.56
CA LEU A 82 -8.39 -15.61 16.49
C LEU A 82 -8.73 -14.92 17.81
N GLN A 83 -9.40 -13.76 17.73
CA GLN A 83 -9.83 -13.03 18.92
C GLN A 83 -10.85 -13.82 19.74
N GLN A 84 -11.85 -14.42 19.10
CA GLN A 84 -12.82 -15.30 19.78
C GLN A 84 -12.14 -16.51 20.46
N GLN A 85 -11.13 -17.11 19.83
CA GLN A 85 -10.39 -18.22 20.42
C GLN A 85 -9.60 -17.78 21.64
N LEU A 86 -8.92 -16.63 21.57
CA LEU A 86 -8.18 -16.07 22.71
C LEU A 86 -9.12 -15.74 23.87
N GLU A 87 -10.27 -15.12 23.61
CA GLU A 87 -11.29 -14.85 24.62
C GLU A 87 -11.77 -16.14 25.29
N GLN A 88 -12.09 -17.17 24.50
CA GLN A 88 -12.48 -18.48 25.04
C GLN A 88 -11.37 -19.16 25.85
N GLN A 89 -10.10 -18.99 25.48
CA GLN A 89 -8.97 -19.52 26.25
C GLN A 89 -8.83 -18.79 27.59
N THR A 90 -8.89 -17.46 27.59
CA THR A 90 -8.81 -16.66 28.82
C THR A 90 -9.94 -16.98 29.80
N GLN A 91 -11.14 -17.26 29.31
CA GLN A 91 -12.28 -17.65 30.15
C GLN A 91 -12.17 -19.07 30.72
N LYS A 92 -11.38 -19.96 30.12
CA LYS A 92 -11.17 -21.34 30.61
C LYS A 92 -10.07 -21.44 31.65
N GLU A 93 -9.15 -20.47 31.65
CA GLU A 93 -8.00 -20.41 32.56
C GLU A 93 -8.29 -19.57 33.82
N ALA A 94 -9.39 -18.82 33.83
CA ALA A 94 -9.90 -18.05 34.96
C ALA A 94 -10.90 -18.87 35.81
#